data_AF-A0A7W9SL03-F1
#
_entry.id   AF-A0A7W9SL03-F1
#
_cell.length_a   1.000
_cell.length_b   1.000
_cell.length_c   1.000
_cell.angle_alpha   90.00
_cell.angle_beta   90.00
_cell.angle_gamma   90.00
#
_symmetry.space_group_name_H-M   'P 1'
#
loop_
_entity.id
_entity.type
_entity.pdbx_description
1 polymer ?
#
loop_
_entity_poly.entity_id
_entity_poly.type
_entity_poly.pdbx_seq_one_letter_code
_entity_poly.pdbx_strand_id
1 'polypeptide(L)'
;MLEARQLWEQEKHDQAADLYAEVAGMEEEFMQECKDANFASEYFTHAFSAIHCWLHAGNFYRARFLGNIILEHPDVSEPVQERVQALLEGIQDGQQLYARVVISSSFNEFMKTVRKEGDKYTWMTFAVSRRDRTIVERLLQERIIGDVNQWDWHGRFPITVAVENDDLDMVRLLHHWGASISGQRNPLWRARSAVMVDLLVELGADPNGKTEGLAPLHNAIYEDNFTEVIEALIKHGADINVKTEYDSTPLWEAIAHYASGDVVACLLDHGAEIPYPPDSCEILIEWLQGTDPWRGDLIAFVREYQRTNGDIPSTFGEFLSSHGESLSLSGDSLSKPGE
;
A
#
# COMPACT_ATOMS: atom_id res chain seq x y z
N MET A 1 -37.78 -14.27 -11.01
CA MET A 1 -36.96 -13.75 -9.88
C MET A 1 -37.15 -14.51 -8.56
N LEU A 2 -38.38 -14.64 -8.02
CA LEU A 2 -38.65 -15.39 -6.77
C LEU A 2 -38.22 -16.86 -6.83
N GLU A 3 -38.51 -17.53 -7.93
CA GLU A 3 -38.12 -18.93 -8.18
C GLU A 3 -36.60 -19.09 -8.28
N ALA A 4 -35.93 -18.21 -9.02
CA ALA A 4 -34.47 -18.18 -9.09
C ALA A 4 -33.82 -17.95 -7.72
N ARG A 5 -34.41 -17.09 -6.87
CA ARG A 5 -33.98 -16.90 -5.48
C ARG A 5 -34.20 -18.14 -4.61
N GLN A 6 -35.33 -18.83 -4.74
CA GLN A 6 -35.57 -20.09 -4.02
C GLN A 6 -34.59 -21.18 -4.44
N LEU A 7 -34.26 -21.27 -5.74
CA LEU A 7 -33.26 -22.20 -6.25
C LEU A 7 -31.85 -21.85 -5.75
N TRP A 8 -31.55 -20.55 -5.67
CA TRP A 8 -30.31 -20.05 -5.08
C TRP A 8 -30.20 -20.40 -3.59
N GLU A 9 -31.27 -20.17 -2.81
CA GLU A 9 -31.35 -20.53 -1.38
C GLU A 9 -31.27 -22.07 -1.17
N GLN A 10 -31.58 -22.87 -2.19
CA GLN A 10 -31.46 -24.34 -2.21
C GLN A 10 -30.11 -24.84 -2.77
N GLU A 11 -29.12 -23.97 -2.96
CA GLU A 11 -27.78 -24.30 -3.50
C GLU A 11 -27.78 -24.83 -4.95
N LYS A 12 -28.86 -24.64 -5.69
CA LYS A 12 -28.98 -25.00 -7.12
C LYS A 12 -28.51 -23.83 -7.99
N HIS A 13 -27.26 -23.43 -7.81
CA HIS A 13 -26.72 -22.18 -8.35
C HIS A 13 -26.72 -22.12 -9.88
N ASP A 14 -26.49 -23.23 -10.58
CA ASP A 14 -26.49 -23.27 -12.05
C ASP A 14 -27.90 -23.02 -12.61
N GLN A 15 -28.92 -23.64 -12.01
CA GLN A 15 -30.33 -23.46 -12.39
C GLN A 15 -30.84 -22.05 -12.03
N ALA A 16 -30.39 -21.53 -10.90
CA ALA A 16 -30.67 -20.15 -10.52
C ALA A 16 -30.02 -19.17 -11.50
N ALA A 17 -28.77 -19.42 -11.91
CA ALA A 17 -28.05 -18.60 -12.89
C ALA A 17 -28.73 -18.58 -14.26
N ASP A 18 -29.24 -19.72 -14.74
CA ASP A 18 -30.00 -19.80 -16.00
C ASP A 18 -31.27 -18.94 -15.96
N LEU A 19 -32.05 -19.04 -14.87
CA LEU A 19 -33.23 -18.19 -14.67
C LEU A 19 -32.87 -16.71 -14.47
N TYR A 20 -31.71 -16.42 -13.87
CA TYR A 20 -31.23 -15.04 -13.76
C TYR A 20 -30.78 -14.47 -15.10
N ALA A 21 -30.19 -15.29 -15.98
CA ALA A 21 -29.86 -14.90 -17.34
C ALA A 21 -31.13 -14.63 -18.18
N GLU A 22 -32.17 -15.44 -18.00
CA GLU A 22 -33.49 -15.22 -18.63
C GLU A 22 -34.14 -13.92 -18.18
N VAL A 23 -34.14 -13.65 -16.87
CA VAL A 23 -34.61 -12.37 -16.30
C VAL A 23 -33.75 -11.19 -16.76
N ALA A 24 -32.43 -11.39 -16.93
CA ALA A 24 -31.54 -10.39 -17.51
C ALA A 24 -31.78 -10.17 -19.02
N GLY A 25 -32.49 -11.06 -19.72
CA GLY A 25 -32.89 -10.84 -21.11
C GLY A 25 -34.12 -9.94 -21.28
N MET A 26 -34.86 -9.63 -20.21
CA MET A 26 -36.06 -8.80 -20.27
C MET A 26 -35.70 -7.31 -20.28
N GLU A 27 -35.43 -6.73 -21.46
CA GLU A 27 -34.72 -5.44 -21.58
C GLU A 27 -35.56 -4.15 -21.55
N GLU A 28 -36.83 -4.11 -21.97
CA GLU A 28 -37.53 -2.82 -22.14
C GLU A 28 -38.80 -2.65 -21.31
N GLU A 29 -39.69 -3.65 -21.27
CA GLU A 29 -40.98 -3.52 -20.57
C GLU A 29 -40.81 -3.38 -19.06
N PHE A 30 -39.95 -4.19 -18.43
CA PHE A 30 -39.68 -4.10 -16.97
C PHE A 30 -39.04 -2.76 -16.57
N MET A 31 -38.13 -2.24 -17.39
CA MET A 31 -37.44 -0.96 -17.12
C MET A 31 -38.37 0.23 -17.35
N GLN A 32 -39.38 0.08 -18.21
CA GLN A 32 -40.43 1.07 -18.44
C GLN A 32 -41.49 1.03 -17.33
N GLU A 33 -41.87 -0.16 -16.85
CA GLU A 33 -42.79 -0.36 -15.71
C GLU A 33 -42.21 0.16 -14.38
N CYS A 34 -40.88 0.06 -14.18
CA CYS A 34 -40.23 0.64 -13.00
C CYS A 34 -40.29 2.18 -12.96
N LYS A 35 -40.58 2.85 -14.08
CA LYS A 35 -40.76 4.32 -14.13
C LYS A 35 -42.20 4.75 -13.82
N ASP A 36 -43.17 3.84 -13.90
CA ASP A 36 -44.57 4.17 -13.63
C ASP A 36 -44.83 4.19 -12.12
N ALA A 37 -45.37 5.32 -11.65
CA ALA A 37 -45.43 5.77 -10.26
C ALA A 37 -46.32 4.94 -9.29
N ASN A 38 -46.65 3.69 -9.63
CA ASN A 38 -47.44 2.78 -8.79
C ASN A 38 -46.64 1.53 -8.33
N PHE A 39 -45.31 1.58 -8.44
CA PHE A 39 -44.39 0.55 -7.92
C PHE A 39 -44.29 0.56 -6.38
N ALA A 40 -45.44 0.68 -5.71
CA ALA A 40 -45.55 1.00 -4.29
C ALA A 40 -45.29 -0.21 -3.39
N SER A 41 -44.37 -0.04 -2.45
CA SER A 41 -44.14 -0.80 -1.20
C SER A 41 -43.86 -2.32 -1.28
N GLU A 42 -44.60 -3.11 -2.06
CA GLU A 42 -44.44 -4.57 -2.15
C GLU A 42 -43.23 -4.97 -2.99
N TYR A 43 -42.85 -4.16 -3.99
CA TYR A 43 -41.79 -4.49 -4.93
C TYR A 43 -40.38 -4.05 -4.52
N PHE A 44 -40.17 -3.28 -3.45
CA PHE A 44 -38.82 -2.93 -2.97
C PHE A 44 -38.01 -4.20 -2.63
N THR A 45 -38.64 -5.19 -2.01
CA THR A 45 -38.04 -6.51 -1.73
C THR A 45 -37.62 -7.24 -3.01
N HIS A 46 -38.39 -7.06 -4.08
CA HIS A 46 -38.11 -7.62 -5.40
C HIS A 46 -37.03 -6.83 -6.15
N ALA A 47 -36.97 -5.51 -6.00
CA ALA A 47 -35.95 -4.65 -6.58
C ALA A 47 -34.57 -4.95 -5.99
N PHE A 48 -34.45 -5.12 -4.66
CA PHE A 48 -33.20 -5.60 -4.05
C PHE A 48 -32.78 -6.97 -4.55
N SER A 49 -33.74 -7.88 -4.73
CA SER A 49 -33.46 -9.19 -5.30
C SER A 49 -32.96 -9.06 -6.74
N ALA A 50 -33.56 -8.20 -7.57
CA ALA A 50 -33.11 -7.94 -8.94
C ALA A 50 -31.68 -7.37 -8.99
N ILE A 51 -31.40 -6.36 -8.17
CA ILE A 51 -30.07 -5.76 -8.05
C ILE A 51 -29.05 -6.81 -7.58
N HIS A 52 -29.37 -7.64 -6.59
CA HIS A 52 -28.52 -8.76 -6.15
C HIS A 52 -28.11 -9.65 -7.33
N CYS A 53 -29.08 -10.04 -8.14
CA CYS A 53 -28.88 -10.98 -9.24
C CYS A 53 -28.03 -10.36 -10.36
N TRP A 54 -28.26 -9.09 -10.67
CA TRP A 54 -27.44 -8.38 -11.65
C TRP A 54 -26.02 -8.14 -11.18
N LEU A 55 -25.79 -7.87 -9.89
CA LEU A 55 -24.43 -7.82 -9.35
C LEU A 55 -23.72 -9.16 -9.47
N HIS A 56 -24.40 -10.29 -9.20
CA HIS A 56 -23.83 -11.64 -9.39
C HIS A 56 -23.51 -11.93 -10.85
N ALA A 57 -24.37 -11.51 -11.77
CA ALA A 57 -24.17 -11.65 -13.21
C ALA A 57 -23.19 -10.62 -13.83
N GLY A 58 -22.60 -9.72 -13.04
CA GLY A 58 -21.67 -8.70 -13.53
C GLY A 58 -22.32 -7.53 -14.27
N ASN A 59 -23.65 -7.40 -14.20
CA ASN A 59 -24.46 -6.39 -14.88
C ASN A 59 -24.63 -5.11 -14.02
N PHE A 60 -23.50 -4.47 -13.71
CA PHE A 60 -23.42 -3.33 -12.79
C PHE A 60 -24.20 -2.09 -13.25
N TYR A 61 -24.28 -1.87 -14.56
CA TYR A 61 -25.06 -0.75 -15.12
C TYR A 61 -26.53 -0.80 -14.70
N ARG A 62 -27.14 -2.00 -14.71
CA ARG A 62 -28.55 -2.18 -14.37
C ARG A 62 -28.80 -2.15 -12.87
N ALA A 63 -27.90 -2.74 -12.09
CA ALA A 63 -27.89 -2.59 -10.64
C ALA A 63 -27.83 -1.10 -10.24
N ARG A 64 -27.00 -0.31 -10.91
CA ARG A 64 -26.89 1.13 -10.70
C ARG A 64 -28.15 1.89 -11.10
N PHE A 65 -28.69 1.58 -12.27
CA PHE A 65 -29.88 2.24 -12.79
C PHE A 65 -31.09 2.05 -11.86
N LEU A 66 -31.36 0.80 -11.43
CA LEU A 66 -32.48 0.52 -10.54
C LEU A 66 -32.26 1.08 -9.13
N GLY A 67 -31.02 1.08 -8.62
CA GLY A 67 -30.70 1.73 -7.36
C GLY A 67 -31.00 3.24 -7.38
N ASN A 68 -30.68 3.95 -8.47
CA ASN A 68 -31.00 5.37 -8.61
C ASN A 68 -32.53 5.62 -8.59
N ILE A 69 -33.31 4.77 -9.27
CA ILE A 69 -34.79 4.86 -9.25
C ILE A 69 -35.34 4.69 -7.83
N ILE A 70 -34.76 3.77 -7.04
CA ILE A 70 -35.19 3.55 -5.65
C ILE A 70 -34.90 4.79 -4.78
N LEU A 71 -33.75 5.45 -4.98
CA LEU A 71 -33.40 6.68 -4.23
C LEU A 71 -34.28 7.87 -4.58
N GLU A 72 -34.75 7.96 -5.84
CA GLU A 72 -35.65 9.02 -6.30
C GLU A 72 -37.11 8.82 -5.85
N HIS A 73 -37.44 7.66 -5.26
CA HIS A 73 -38.81 7.35 -4.86
C HIS A 73 -39.20 8.04 -3.52
N PRO A 74 -40.31 8.79 -3.47
CA PRO A 74 -40.66 9.64 -2.32
C PRO A 74 -40.99 8.87 -1.03
N ASP A 75 -41.47 7.63 -1.13
CA ASP A 75 -41.86 6.80 0.03
C ASP A 75 -40.77 5.82 0.51
N VAL A 76 -39.52 5.97 0.05
CA VAL A 76 -38.43 5.07 0.47
C VAL A 76 -38.03 5.35 1.92
N SER A 77 -37.95 4.31 2.76
CA SER A 77 -37.54 4.48 4.16
C SER A 77 -36.05 4.84 4.27
N GLU A 78 -35.69 5.68 5.25
CA GLU A 78 -34.30 6.10 5.50
C GLU A 78 -33.28 4.94 5.56
N PRO A 79 -33.54 3.79 6.23
CA PRO A 79 -32.60 2.66 6.23
C PRO A 79 -32.43 1.97 4.86
N VAL A 80 -33.45 2.04 4.01
CA VAL A 80 -33.38 1.53 2.63
C VAL A 80 -32.58 2.48 1.77
N GLN A 81 -32.77 3.78 1.96
CA GLN A 81 -32.04 4.84 1.27
C GLN A 81 -30.53 4.74 1.54
N GLU A 82 -30.12 4.62 2.80
CA GLU A 82 -28.71 4.44 3.20
C GLU A 82 -28.07 3.20 2.55
N ARG A 83 -28.79 2.07 2.53
CA ARG A 83 -28.30 0.82 1.93
C ARG A 83 -28.13 0.91 0.42
N VAL A 84 -29.06 1.56 -0.28
CA VAL A 84 -28.99 1.73 -1.73
C VAL A 84 -27.91 2.75 -2.10
N GLN A 85 -27.74 3.81 -1.30
CA GLN A 85 -26.66 4.78 -1.49
C GLN A 85 -25.28 4.12 -1.36
N ALA A 86 -25.05 3.38 -0.27
CA ALA A 86 -23.81 2.64 -0.03
C ALA A 86 -23.53 1.60 -1.15
N LEU A 87 -24.58 0.93 -1.62
CA LEU A 87 -24.50 0.03 -2.77
C LEU A 87 -24.02 0.75 -4.05
N LEU A 88 -24.61 1.91 -4.37
CA LEU A 88 -24.32 2.65 -5.60
C LEU A 88 -22.92 3.25 -5.59
N GLU A 89 -22.48 3.78 -4.46
CA GLU A 89 -21.09 4.19 -4.23
C GLU A 89 -20.13 3.01 -4.42
N GLY A 90 -20.48 1.84 -3.88
CA GLY A 90 -19.73 0.61 -4.10
C GLY A 90 -19.63 0.22 -5.58
N ILE A 91 -20.72 0.36 -6.35
CA ILE A 91 -20.70 0.09 -7.80
C ILE A 91 -19.85 1.14 -8.55
N GLN A 92 -19.96 2.42 -8.18
CA GLN A 92 -19.31 3.55 -8.83
C GLN A 92 -17.79 3.56 -8.63
N ASP A 93 -17.33 3.19 -7.44
CA ASP A 93 -15.91 3.17 -7.07
C ASP A 93 -15.21 1.85 -7.44
N GLY A 94 -15.86 1.01 -8.25
CA GLY A 94 -15.37 -0.32 -8.63
C GLY A 94 -15.35 -1.34 -7.47
N GLN A 95 -15.92 -1.01 -6.31
CA GLN A 95 -16.14 -1.93 -5.18
C GLN A 95 -17.36 -2.82 -5.39
N GLN A 96 -17.38 -3.55 -6.52
CA GLN A 96 -18.45 -4.47 -6.89
C GLN A 96 -18.75 -5.53 -5.80
N LEU A 97 -17.79 -5.75 -4.91
CA LEU A 97 -17.84 -6.67 -3.77
C LEU A 97 -18.56 -6.08 -2.56
N TYR A 98 -18.33 -4.80 -2.24
CA TYR A 98 -19.06 -4.10 -1.19
C TYR A 98 -20.56 -4.02 -1.53
N ALA A 99 -20.84 -3.70 -2.80
CA ALA A 99 -22.17 -3.77 -3.39
C ALA A 99 -22.83 -5.15 -3.21
N ARG A 100 -22.10 -6.24 -3.45
CA ARG A 100 -22.61 -7.62 -3.24
C ARG A 100 -22.87 -7.93 -1.77
N VAL A 101 -21.97 -7.51 -0.86
CA VAL A 101 -22.06 -7.75 0.59
C VAL A 101 -23.21 -6.98 1.23
N VAL A 102 -23.43 -5.72 0.85
CA VAL A 102 -24.52 -4.87 1.36
C VAL A 102 -25.92 -5.40 0.95
N ILE A 103 -26.01 -6.04 -0.23
CA ILE A 103 -27.26 -6.62 -0.72
C ILE A 103 -27.50 -8.01 -0.16
N SER A 104 -26.48 -8.86 -0.07
CA SER A 104 -26.64 -10.18 0.53
C SER A 104 -26.94 -9.97 2.01
N SER A 105 -28.21 -10.05 2.39
CA SER A 105 -28.67 -9.95 3.78
C SER A 105 -28.10 -11.04 4.70
N SER A 106 -27.21 -11.90 4.21
CA SER A 106 -26.42 -12.79 5.04
C SER A 106 -24.94 -12.76 4.61
N PHE A 107 -24.10 -12.33 5.55
CA PHE A 107 -22.66 -12.53 5.50
C PHE A 107 -22.32 -14.01 5.19
N ASN A 108 -23.13 -14.97 5.65
CA ASN A 108 -22.97 -16.40 5.36
C ASN A 108 -22.92 -16.77 3.87
N GLU A 109 -23.65 -16.08 3.00
CA GLU A 109 -23.64 -16.38 1.56
C GLU A 109 -22.38 -15.85 0.89
N PHE A 110 -21.95 -14.63 1.24
CA PHE A 110 -20.63 -14.09 0.86
C PHE A 110 -19.50 -15.04 1.28
N MET A 111 -19.63 -15.63 2.47
CA MET A 111 -18.67 -16.56 3.03
C MET A 111 -18.61 -17.89 2.28
N LYS A 112 -19.70 -18.35 1.66
CA LYS A 112 -19.67 -19.52 0.78
C LYS A 112 -18.86 -19.24 -0.48
N THR A 113 -19.02 -18.05 -1.07
CA THR A 113 -18.26 -17.64 -2.27
C THR A 113 -16.76 -17.51 -1.97
N VAL A 114 -16.38 -16.82 -0.89
CA VAL A 114 -14.96 -16.69 -0.49
C VAL A 114 -14.32 -18.05 -0.24
N ARG A 115 -15.04 -19.02 0.33
CA ARG A 115 -14.56 -20.40 0.53
C ARG A 115 -14.42 -21.18 -0.78
N LYS A 116 -15.22 -20.87 -1.81
CA LYS A 116 -15.30 -21.59 -3.08
C LYS A 116 -14.34 -21.07 -4.15
N GLU A 117 -14.10 -19.76 -4.21
CA GLU A 117 -13.30 -19.13 -5.29
C GLU A 117 -11.77 -19.16 -5.08
N GLY A 118 -11.28 -19.86 -4.06
CA GLY A 118 -9.86 -20.27 -3.98
C GLY A 118 -8.86 -19.18 -3.59
N ASP A 119 -9.21 -17.89 -3.69
CA ASP A 119 -8.26 -16.78 -3.44
C ASP A 119 -8.61 -15.93 -2.19
N LYS A 120 -8.94 -16.61 -1.09
CA LYS A 120 -9.27 -16.03 0.23
C LYS A 120 -8.27 -14.98 0.74
N TYR A 121 -7.01 -15.03 0.31
CA TYR A 121 -5.98 -14.08 0.72
C TYR A 121 -6.02 -12.79 -0.07
N THR A 122 -6.39 -12.84 -1.36
CA THR A 122 -6.75 -11.63 -2.13
C THR A 122 -7.97 -10.92 -1.56
N TRP A 123 -8.94 -11.66 -1.02
CA TRP A 123 -10.08 -11.05 -0.33
C TRP A 123 -9.67 -10.30 0.94
N MET A 124 -8.75 -10.88 1.71
CA MET A 124 -8.19 -10.22 2.89
C MET A 124 -7.39 -8.96 2.50
N THR A 125 -6.46 -9.06 1.54
CA THR A 125 -5.67 -7.90 1.11
C THR A 125 -6.52 -6.81 0.47
N PHE A 126 -7.61 -7.17 -0.23
CA PHE A 126 -8.57 -6.22 -0.78
C PHE A 126 -9.33 -5.47 0.33
N ALA A 127 -9.86 -6.18 1.33
CA ALA A 127 -10.55 -5.56 2.45
C ALA A 127 -9.64 -4.60 3.23
N VAL A 128 -8.38 -5.01 3.47
CA VAL A 128 -7.35 -4.17 4.08
C VAL A 128 -7.02 -2.96 3.21
N SER A 129 -6.89 -3.12 1.88
CA SER A 129 -6.61 -2.00 0.97
C SER A 129 -7.70 -0.93 0.99
N ARG A 130 -8.94 -1.33 1.29
CA ARG A 130 -10.11 -0.45 1.42
C ARG A 130 -10.30 0.09 2.84
N ARG A 131 -9.43 -0.26 3.79
CA ARG A 131 -9.53 0.09 5.21
C ARG A 131 -10.86 -0.37 5.84
N ASP A 132 -11.47 -1.42 5.29
CA ASP A 132 -12.74 -1.95 5.81
C ASP A 132 -12.47 -2.90 6.97
N ARG A 133 -12.36 -2.30 8.15
CA ARG A 133 -12.15 -3.02 9.42
C ARG A 133 -13.23 -4.05 9.69
N THR A 134 -14.49 -3.77 9.34
CA THR A 134 -15.62 -4.67 9.64
C THR A 134 -15.48 -5.97 8.88
N ILE A 135 -15.12 -5.90 7.60
CA ILE A 135 -14.90 -7.10 6.78
C ILE A 135 -13.66 -7.85 7.30
N VAL A 136 -12.54 -7.15 7.56
CA VAL A 136 -11.31 -7.78 8.07
C VAL A 136 -11.54 -8.53 9.37
N GLU A 137 -12.19 -7.90 10.37
CA GLU A 137 -12.49 -8.52 11.66
C GLU A 137 -13.35 -9.78 11.50
N ARG A 138 -14.37 -9.72 10.64
CA ARG A 138 -15.23 -10.88 10.39
C ARG A 138 -14.48 -12.01 9.67
N LEU A 139 -13.64 -11.69 8.67
CA LEU A 139 -12.82 -12.69 7.96
C LEU A 139 -11.88 -13.44 8.94
N LEU A 140 -11.34 -12.73 9.93
CA LEU A 140 -10.45 -13.28 10.97
C LEU A 140 -11.22 -14.10 12.03
N GLN A 141 -12.31 -13.56 12.57
CA GLN A 141 -13.13 -14.21 13.61
C GLN A 141 -13.71 -15.55 13.14
N GLU A 142 -14.13 -15.61 11.89
CA GLU A 142 -14.77 -16.79 11.28
C GLU A 142 -13.75 -17.82 10.77
N ARG A 143 -12.45 -17.58 11.01
CA ARG A 143 -11.33 -18.47 10.66
C ARG A 143 -11.33 -18.92 9.20
N ILE A 144 -11.79 -18.06 8.29
CA ILE A 144 -11.71 -18.33 6.83
C ILE A 144 -10.25 -18.29 6.41
N ILE A 145 -9.56 -17.27 6.92
CA ILE A 145 -8.13 -17.08 6.77
C ILE A 145 -7.49 -18.07 7.73
N GLY A 146 -6.96 -19.16 7.15
CA GLY A 146 -6.29 -20.20 7.93
C GLY A 146 -4.93 -19.74 8.46
N ASP A 147 -4.35 -18.73 7.80
CA ASP A 147 -3.09 -18.09 8.19
C ASP A 147 -3.12 -16.63 7.73
N VAL A 148 -3.03 -15.70 8.68
CA VAL A 148 -3.03 -14.23 8.41
C VAL A 148 -1.74 -13.77 7.74
N ASN A 149 -0.69 -14.61 7.73
CA ASN A 149 0.59 -14.36 7.10
C ASN A 149 0.67 -14.85 5.65
N GLN A 150 -0.44 -15.28 5.07
CA GLN A 150 -0.48 -15.64 3.67
C GLN A 150 -0.66 -14.42 2.78
N TRP A 151 0.02 -14.45 1.63
CA TRP A 151 0.03 -13.37 0.66
C TRP A 151 -0.96 -13.60 -0.49
N ASP A 152 -1.37 -12.51 -1.14
CA ASP A 152 -2.19 -12.57 -2.34
C ASP A 152 -1.39 -12.96 -3.60
N TRP A 153 -2.04 -13.03 -4.77
CA TRP A 153 -1.37 -13.37 -6.04
C TRP A 153 -0.32 -12.34 -6.50
N HIS A 154 -0.28 -11.15 -5.90
CA HIS A 154 0.79 -10.16 -6.11
C HIS A 154 1.93 -10.31 -5.09
N GLY A 155 1.86 -11.30 -4.19
CA GLY A 155 2.81 -11.49 -3.12
C GLY A 155 2.67 -10.50 -1.96
N ARG A 156 1.56 -9.76 -1.86
CA ARG A 156 1.35 -8.79 -0.79
C ARG A 156 0.75 -9.48 0.44
N PHE A 157 1.29 -9.18 1.61
CA PHE A 157 0.75 -9.63 2.88
C PHE A 157 -0.33 -8.65 3.34
N PRO A 158 -1.38 -9.10 4.04
CA PRO A 158 -2.38 -8.19 4.59
C PRO A 158 -1.76 -7.06 5.41
N ILE A 159 -0.77 -7.38 6.25
CA ILE A 159 -0.11 -6.38 7.10
C ILE A 159 0.73 -5.39 6.30
N THR A 160 1.39 -5.81 5.21
CA THR A 160 2.17 -4.87 4.37
C THR A 160 1.24 -3.90 3.65
N VAL A 161 0.04 -4.33 3.23
CA VAL A 161 -0.97 -3.43 2.64
C VAL A 161 -1.48 -2.42 3.68
N ALA A 162 -1.67 -2.84 4.93
CA ALA A 162 -2.07 -1.92 6.01
C ALA A 162 -0.98 -0.85 6.28
N VAL A 163 0.30 -1.26 6.27
CA VAL A 163 1.43 -0.35 6.43
C VAL A 163 1.55 0.64 5.26
N GLU A 164 1.42 0.16 4.01
CA GLU A 164 1.43 1.01 2.81
C GLU A 164 0.32 2.08 2.85
N ASN A 165 -0.83 1.72 3.42
CA ASN A 165 -1.95 2.61 3.63
C ASN A 165 -1.78 3.56 4.83
N ASP A 166 -0.70 3.44 5.62
CA ASP A 166 -0.53 4.19 6.86
C ASP A 166 -1.70 4.00 7.86
N ASP A 167 -2.29 2.79 7.88
CA ASP A 167 -3.43 2.45 8.73
C ASP A 167 -2.97 1.75 10.03
N LEU A 168 -2.63 2.57 11.02
CA LEU A 168 -2.11 2.14 12.32
C LEU A 168 -3.05 1.16 13.04
N ASP A 169 -4.36 1.39 12.98
CA ASP A 169 -5.38 0.57 13.64
C ASP A 169 -5.50 -0.80 12.97
N MET A 170 -5.44 -0.83 11.63
CA MET A 170 -5.44 -2.08 10.88
C MET A 170 -4.16 -2.90 11.12
N VAL A 171 -3.00 -2.25 11.22
CA VAL A 171 -1.74 -2.91 11.60
C VAL A 171 -1.86 -3.55 12.99
N ARG A 172 -2.37 -2.81 13.99
CA ARG A 172 -2.60 -3.34 15.34
C ARG A 172 -3.58 -4.50 15.35
N LEU A 173 -4.66 -4.40 14.57
CA LEU A 173 -5.65 -5.47 14.42
C LEU A 173 -5.00 -6.72 13.85
N LEU A 174 -4.35 -6.63 12.69
CA LEU A 174 -3.73 -7.78 12.04
C LEU A 174 -2.66 -8.43 12.93
N HIS A 175 -1.83 -7.61 13.60
CA HIS A 175 -0.83 -8.10 14.54
C HIS A 175 -1.45 -8.83 15.74
N HIS A 176 -2.54 -8.30 16.31
CA HIS A 176 -3.29 -8.98 17.39
C HIS A 176 -3.78 -10.37 16.98
N TRP A 177 -4.11 -10.56 15.70
CA TRP A 177 -4.50 -11.85 15.13
C TRP A 177 -3.32 -12.72 14.66
N GLY A 178 -2.08 -12.33 14.97
CA GLY A 178 -0.88 -13.13 14.72
C GLY A 178 -0.14 -12.82 13.42
N ALA A 179 -0.41 -11.65 12.81
CA ALA A 179 0.38 -11.20 11.67
C ALA A 179 1.82 -10.86 12.10
N SER A 180 2.78 -11.42 11.37
CA SER A 180 4.20 -11.30 11.64
C SER A 180 4.70 -9.91 11.27
N ILE A 181 5.36 -9.27 12.23
CA ILE A 181 6.00 -7.96 12.09
C ILE A 181 7.49 -8.13 11.75
N SER A 182 8.07 -9.29 12.05
CA SER A 182 9.45 -9.65 11.70
C SER A 182 9.48 -10.84 10.74
N GLY A 183 10.43 -10.87 9.81
CA GLY A 183 10.57 -11.98 8.84
C GLY A 183 11.09 -11.55 7.47
N GLN A 184 10.99 -12.46 6.49
CA GLN A 184 11.54 -12.30 5.13
C GLN A 184 10.98 -11.09 4.36
N ARG A 185 9.77 -10.63 4.72
CA ARG A 185 9.20 -9.36 4.27
C ARG A 185 8.86 -8.51 5.49
N ASN A 186 9.86 -7.80 5.99
CA ASN A 186 9.71 -6.86 7.10
C ASN A 186 8.74 -5.72 6.69
N PRO A 187 7.57 -5.58 7.32
CA PRO A 187 6.61 -4.53 6.96
C PRO A 187 7.19 -3.12 7.10
N LEU A 188 8.19 -2.93 7.95
CA LEU A 188 8.90 -1.66 8.13
C LEU A 188 9.49 -1.12 6.84
N TRP A 189 9.86 -2.01 5.89
CA TRP A 189 10.29 -1.65 4.55
C TRP A 189 9.27 -0.77 3.80
N ARG A 190 7.97 -0.93 4.08
CA ARG A 190 6.88 -0.20 3.40
C ARG A 190 6.39 1.03 4.18
N ALA A 191 6.95 1.33 5.34
CA ALA A 191 6.51 2.46 6.16
C ALA A 191 6.79 3.79 5.45
N ARG A 192 5.82 4.71 5.54
CA ARG A 192 5.87 6.04 4.88
C ARG A 192 5.77 7.22 5.84
N SER A 193 5.65 6.95 7.14
CA SER A 193 5.53 7.96 8.19
C SER A 193 6.37 7.56 9.41
N ALA A 194 6.92 8.56 10.12
CA ALA A 194 7.65 8.32 11.36
C ALA A 194 6.79 7.60 12.41
N VAL A 195 5.49 7.91 12.47
CA VAL A 195 4.53 7.29 13.40
C VAL A 195 4.34 5.80 13.09
N MET A 196 4.29 5.42 11.81
CA MET A 196 4.23 4.01 11.41
C MET A 196 5.54 3.28 11.73
N VAL A 197 6.70 3.92 11.55
CA VAL A 197 8.00 3.38 11.97
C VAL A 197 8.01 3.11 13.48
N ASP A 198 7.63 4.11 14.28
CA ASP A 198 7.53 3.98 15.74
C ASP A 198 6.63 2.79 16.11
N LEU A 199 5.43 2.69 15.53
CA LEU A 199 4.51 1.58 15.76
C LEU A 199 5.14 0.22 15.44
N LEU A 200 5.71 0.07 14.25
CA LEU A 200 6.22 -1.22 13.80
C LEU A 200 7.40 -1.69 14.65
N VAL A 201 8.30 -0.77 15.05
CA VAL A 201 9.40 -1.10 15.96
C VAL A 201 8.87 -1.45 17.36
N GLU A 202 7.87 -0.74 17.88
CA GLU A 202 7.19 -1.11 19.14
C GLU A 202 6.56 -2.51 19.08
N LEU A 203 6.06 -2.92 17.91
CA LEU A 203 5.52 -4.26 17.67
C LEU A 203 6.62 -5.32 17.39
N GLY A 204 7.89 -4.93 17.43
CA GLY A 204 9.04 -5.84 17.30
C GLY A 204 9.62 -5.97 15.89
N ALA A 205 9.41 -4.99 15.00
CA ALA A 205 10.09 -4.94 13.71
C ALA A 205 11.58 -4.67 13.90
N ASP A 206 12.41 -5.39 13.15
CA ASP A 206 13.86 -5.12 13.12
C ASP A 206 14.13 -3.93 12.19
N PRO A 207 14.68 -2.80 12.67
CA PRO A 207 15.05 -1.66 11.83
C PRO A 207 16.08 -2.00 10.75
N ASN A 208 16.82 -3.09 10.92
CA ASN A 208 17.83 -3.59 9.97
C ASN A 208 17.35 -4.80 9.16
N GLY A 209 16.11 -5.25 9.37
CA GLY A 209 15.55 -6.44 8.75
C GLY A 209 15.39 -6.26 7.24
N LYS A 210 16.18 -6.97 6.45
CA LYS A 210 16.21 -6.83 4.99
C LYS A 210 15.01 -7.50 4.32
N THR A 211 14.44 -6.82 3.33
CA THR A 211 13.46 -7.37 2.39
C THR A 211 14.06 -7.30 0.99
N GLU A 212 14.12 -8.43 0.28
CA GLU A 212 14.70 -8.49 -1.09
C GLU A 212 16.13 -7.93 -1.18
N GLY A 213 16.94 -8.17 -0.13
CA GLY A 213 18.35 -7.73 -0.08
C GLY A 213 18.56 -6.29 0.41
N LEU A 214 17.48 -5.54 0.66
CA LEU A 214 17.53 -4.13 1.04
C LEU A 214 16.97 -3.91 2.45
N ALA A 215 17.65 -3.09 3.26
CA ALA A 215 17.20 -2.68 4.60
C ALA A 215 16.24 -1.47 4.52
N PRO A 216 15.27 -1.29 5.43
CA PRO A 216 14.25 -0.22 5.37
C PRO A 216 14.80 1.18 5.03
N LEU A 217 15.99 1.50 5.55
CA LEU A 217 16.70 2.75 5.27
C LEU A 217 17.02 2.96 3.78
N HIS A 218 17.35 1.90 3.02
CA HIS A 218 17.52 1.97 1.56
C HIS A 218 16.23 2.30 0.83
N ASN A 219 15.05 1.92 1.34
CA ASN A 219 13.80 2.27 0.68
C ASN A 219 13.43 3.74 0.92
N ALA A 220 13.75 4.25 2.10
CA ALA A 220 13.37 5.60 2.52
C ALA A 220 14.06 6.72 1.70
N ILE A 221 15.18 6.43 1.03
CA ILE A 221 15.93 7.41 0.24
C ILE A 221 15.29 7.76 -1.10
N TYR A 222 14.34 6.96 -1.60
CA TYR A 222 13.73 7.16 -2.92
C TYR A 222 12.58 8.17 -2.94
N GLU A 223 12.17 8.67 -1.77
CA GLU A 223 11.03 9.58 -1.63
C GLU A 223 11.52 10.90 -1.00
N ASP A 224 11.35 12.01 -1.72
CA ASP A 224 11.99 13.29 -1.39
C ASP A 224 11.63 13.86 0.00
N ASN A 225 10.48 13.46 0.56
CA ASN A 225 9.94 13.96 1.83
C ASN A 225 10.11 12.97 3.00
N PHE A 226 10.98 11.98 2.89
CA PHE A 226 11.11 10.90 3.89
C PHE A 226 12.22 11.15 4.92
N THR A 227 12.72 12.39 5.07
CA THR A 227 13.70 12.73 6.11
C THR A 227 13.21 12.35 7.51
N GLU A 228 11.94 12.61 7.84
CA GLU A 228 11.33 12.20 9.12
C GLU A 228 11.32 10.67 9.31
N VAL A 229 11.15 9.90 8.23
CA VAL A 229 11.19 8.43 8.24
C VAL A 229 12.62 7.94 8.46
N ILE A 230 13.60 8.56 7.78
CA ILE A 230 15.04 8.29 7.95
C ILE A 230 15.45 8.54 9.40
N GLU A 231 15.11 9.70 9.96
CA GLU A 231 15.38 10.06 11.35
C GLU A 231 14.74 9.07 12.33
N ALA A 232 13.49 8.69 12.09
CA ALA A 232 12.80 7.69 12.92
C ALA A 232 13.48 6.32 12.87
N LEU A 233 13.89 5.85 11.70
CA LEU A 233 14.62 4.59 11.54
C LEU A 233 15.95 4.62 12.29
N ILE A 234 16.73 5.70 12.14
CA ILE A 234 18.02 5.89 12.81
C ILE A 234 17.84 5.94 14.34
N LYS A 235 16.84 6.69 14.81
CA LYS A 235 16.48 6.77 16.24
C LYS A 235 16.20 5.38 16.85
N HIS A 236 15.63 4.47 16.06
CA HIS A 236 15.35 3.09 16.49
C HIS A 236 16.52 2.11 16.26
N GLY A 237 17.69 2.60 15.83
CA GLY A 237 18.90 1.78 15.67
C GLY A 237 19.07 1.14 14.30
N ALA A 238 18.46 1.72 13.26
CA ALA A 238 18.86 1.40 11.88
C ALA A 238 20.34 1.76 11.67
N ASP A 239 21.10 0.82 11.09
CA ASP A 239 22.48 1.01 10.72
C ASP A 239 22.53 1.94 9.49
N ILE A 240 23.05 3.15 9.70
CA ILE A 240 23.21 4.19 8.68
C ILE A 240 24.08 3.72 7.50
N ASN A 241 24.96 2.75 7.74
CA ASN A 241 25.91 2.20 6.77
C ASN A 241 25.56 0.77 6.36
N VAL A 242 24.31 0.34 6.59
CA VAL A 242 23.85 -1.00 6.24
C VAL A 242 24.08 -1.29 4.76
N LYS A 243 24.72 -2.41 4.44
CA LYS A 243 25.04 -2.74 3.04
C LYS A 243 23.98 -3.60 2.38
N THR A 244 23.69 -3.37 1.10
CA THR A 244 22.94 -4.31 0.25
C THR A 244 23.77 -5.56 -0.07
N GLU A 245 23.24 -6.51 -0.86
CA GLU A 245 24.00 -7.64 -1.37
C GLU A 245 25.12 -7.24 -2.35
N TYR A 246 25.08 -6.01 -2.88
CA TYR A 246 26.07 -5.44 -3.80
C TYR A 246 27.03 -4.46 -3.09
N ASP A 247 27.14 -4.54 -1.77
CA ASP A 247 27.96 -3.63 -0.93
C ASP A 247 27.59 -2.14 -1.02
N SER A 248 26.41 -1.82 -1.56
CA SER A 248 25.87 -0.46 -1.63
C SER A 248 25.35 -0.01 -0.26
N THR A 249 25.64 1.23 0.13
CA THR A 249 25.13 1.87 1.36
C THR A 249 23.91 2.75 1.05
N PRO A 250 23.08 3.13 2.03
CA PRO A 250 21.95 4.02 1.80
C PRO A 250 22.37 5.37 1.19
N LEU A 251 23.52 5.90 1.63
CA LEU A 251 24.11 7.10 1.03
C LEU A 251 24.54 6.86 -0.42
N TRP A 252 25.08 5.69 -0.75
CA TRP A 252 25.42 5.36 -2.14
C TRP A 252 24.19 5.29 -3.03
N GLU A 253 23.13 4.60 -2.60
CA GLU A 253 21.86 4.56 -3.33
C GLU A 253 21.30 5.97 -3.53
N ALA A 254 21.39 6.84 -2.50
CA ALA A 254 20.89 8.21 -2.58
C ALA A 254 21.63 9.02 -3.66
N ILE A 255 22.96 8.86 -3.73
CA ILE A 255 23.79 9.50 -4.76
C ILE A 255 23.49 8.90 -6.14
N ALA A 256 23.47 7.56 -6.26
CA ALA A 256 23.31 6.86 -7.53
C ALA A 256 21.92 7.11 -8.18
N HIS A 257 20.89 7.36 -7.37
CA HIS A 257 19.52 7.58 -7.83
C HIS A 257 19.09 9.05 -7.81
N TYR A 258 20.02 9.98 -7.59
CA TYR A 258 19.75 11.41 -7.56
C TYR A 258 18.67 11.82 -6.54
N ALA A 259 18.74 11.28 -5.32
CA ALA A 259 17.83 11.64 -4.23
C ALA A 259 17.94 13.14 -3.87
N SER A 260 16.93 13.66 -3.16
CA SER A 260 16.94 15.07 -2.75
C SER A 260 18.16 15.43 -1.90
N GLY A 261 18.62 16.69 -2.03
CA GLY A 261 19.72 17.20 -1.22
C GLY A 261 19.44 17.13 0.28
N ASP A 262 18.17 17.18 0.68
CA ASP A 262 17.74 17.06 2.08
C ASP A 262 17.93 15.62 2.61
N VAL A 263 17.64 14.59 1.81
CA VAL A 263 17.90 13.19 2.18
C VAL A 263 19.40 12.96 2.36
N VAL A 264 20.22 13.49 1.46
CA VAL A 264 21.67 13.34 1.50
C VAL A 264 22.27 14.10 2.68
N ALA A 265 21.83 15.33 2.92
CA ALA A 265 22.19 16.09 4.13
C ALA A 265 21.82 15.31 5.40
N CYS A 266 20.58 14.81 5.48
CA CYS A 266 20.10 14.05 6.63
C CYS A 266 20.97 12.81 6.90
N LEU A 267 21.34 12.04 5.86
CA LEU A 267 22.21 10.87 6.04
C LEU A 267 23.61 11.26 6.54
N LEU A 268 24.20 12.31 5.97
CA LEU A 268 25.52 12.81 6.37
C LEU A 268 25.53 13.37 7.80
N ASP A 269 24.51 14.14 8.18
CA ASP A 269 24.33 14.70 9.52
C ASP A 269 24.23 13.60 10.59
N HIS A 270 23.72 12.42 10.21
CA HIS A 270 23.63 11.25 11.07
C HIS A 270 24.82 10.28 10.94
N GLY A 271 25.90 10.70 10.27
CA GLY A 271 27.17 9.98 10.24
C GLY A 271 27.27 8.88 9.18
N ALA A 272 26.52 9.00 8.08
CA ALA A 272 26.70 8.10 6.93
C ALA A 272 28.12 8.21 6.39
N GLU A 273 28.77 7.05 6.22
CA GLU A 273 30.10 6.97 5.63
C GLU A 273 29.99 7.19 4.13
N ILE A 274 30.77 8.16 3.63
CA ILE A 274 30.83 8.41 2.19
C ILE A 274 31.44 7.17 1.52
N PRO A 275 30.70 6.54 0.58
CA PRO A 275 31.16 5.32 -0.06
C PRO A 275 32.44 5.58 -0.83
N TYR A 276 33.33 4.59 -0.78
CA TYR A 276 34.55 4.57 -1.59
C TYR A 276 34.16 4.76 -3.06
N PRO A 277 34.74 5.71 -3.81
CA PRO A 277 34.36 5.91 -5.20
C PRO A 277 34.65 4.61 -5.96
N PRO A 278 33.64 3.91 -6.51
CA PRO A 278 33.91 2.86 -7.46
C PRO A 278 34.72 3.45 -8.60
N ASP A 279 35.64 2.66 -9.15
CA ASP A 279 36.34 3.02 -10.38
C ASP A 279 35.28 3.47 -11.40
N SER A 280 35.28 4.76 -11.77
CA SER A 280 34.40 5.41 -12.78
C SER A 280 33.08 6.07 -12.34
N CYS A 281 32.95 6.67 -11.16
CA CYS A 281 31.70 7.37 -10.82
C CYS A 281 31.61 8.81 -11.37
N GLU A 282 31.21 8.90 -12.65
CA GLU A 282 30.76 10.15 -13.30
C GLU A 282 29.67 10.86 -12.48
N ILE A 283 28.77 10.11 -11.82
CA ILE A 283 27.70 10.65 -10.97
C ILE A 283 28.28 11.49 -9.81
N LEU A 284 29.33 10.99 -9.14
CA LEU A 284 29.96 11.75 -8.05
C LEU A 284 30.62 13.03 -8.57
N ILE A 285 31.14 13.03 -9.81
CA ILE A 285 31.71 14.23 -10.44
C ILE A 285 30.61 15.25 -10.76
N GLU A 286 29.47 14.80 -11.27
CA GLU A 286 28.31 15.66 -11.53
C GLU A 286 27.81 16.32 -10.23
N TRP A 287 27.72 15.55 -9.15
CA TRP A 287 27.33 16.03 -7.83
C TRP A 287 28.35 17.00 -7.23
N LEU A 288 29.64 16.69 -7.40
CA LEU A 288 30.73 17.61 -7.08
C LEU A 288 30.68 18.89 -7.93
N GLN A 289 29.98 18.94 -9.07
CA GLN A 289 29.75 20.16 -9.85
C GLN A 289 28.49 20.95 -9.42
N GLY A 290 27.55 20.32 -8.71
CA GLY A 290 26.30 20.91 -8.19
C GLY A 290 26.49 21.99 -7.13
N THR A 291 25.45 22.66 -6.65
CA THR A 291 25.58 23.75 -5.66
C THR A 291 25.02 23.40 -4.28
N ASP A 292 24.86 22.12 -4.01
CA ASP A 292 24.21 21.63 -2.81
C ASP A 292 25.04 21.92 -1.53
N PRO A 293 24.40 22.15 -0.37
CA PRO A 293 25.10 22.54 0.86
C PRO A 293 26.16 21.53 1.33
N TRP A 294 25.90 20.24 1.16
CA TRP A 294 26.80 19.13 1.55
C TRP A 294 27.94 18.88 0.56
N ARG A 295 28.00 19.59 -0.57
CA ARG A 295 29.09 19.47 -1.56
C ARG A 295 30.47 19.67 -0.95
N GLY A 296 30.57 20.57 0.04
CA GLY A 296 31.83 20.85 0.73
C GLY A 296 32.41 19.62 1.43
N ASP A 297 31.56 18.89 2.13
CA ASP A 297 31.93 17.67 2.87
C ASP A 297 32.34 16.54 1.92
N LEU A 298 31.63 16.42 0.78
CA LEU A 298 31.99 15.48 -0.27
C LEU A 298 33.36 15.79 -0.91
N ILE A 299 33.64 17.07 -1.19
CA ILE A 299 34.97 17.50 -1.67
C ILE A 299 36.06 17.20 -0.64
N ALA A 300 35.81 17.49 0.64
CA ALA A 300 36.77 17.25 1.72
C ALA A 300 37.09 15.76 1.86
N PHE A 301 36.08 14.89 1.78
CA PHE A 301 36.26 13.44 1.80
C PHE A 301 37.10 12.95 0.62
N VAL A 302 36.79 13.35 -0.62
CA VAL A 302 37.55 12.89 -1.80
C VAL A 302 39.03 13.32 -1.71
N ARG A 303 39.31 14.50 -1.15
CA ARG A 303 40.69 14.97 -0.92
C ARG A 303 41.42 14.17 0.16
N GLU A 304 40.75 13.90 1.27
CA GLU A 304 41.31 13.07 2.34
C GLU A 304 41.61 11.66 1.83
N TYR A 305 40.69 11.11 1.06
CA TYR A 305 40.80 9.83 0.40
C TYR A 305 42.03 9.76 -0.54
N GLN A 306 42.20 10.77 -1.41
CA GLN A 306 43.38 10.89 -2.26
C GLN A 306 44.67 10.91 -1.43
N ARG A 307 44.65 11.60 -0.29
CA ARG A 307 45.82 11.71 0.61
C ARG A 307 46.15 10.39 1.31
N THR A 308 45.15 9.60 1.68
CA THR A 308 45.35 8.35 2.42
C THR A 308 45.65 7.16 1.52
N ASN A 309 45.03 7.08 0.34
CA ASN A 309 45.07 5.90 -0.52
C ASN A 309 45.84 6.11 -1.84
N GLY A 310 46.29 7.34 -2.11
CA GLY A 310 47.21 7.69 -3.20
C GLY A 310 46.54 7.77 -4.57
N ASP A 311 45.81 6.74 -4.96
CA ASP A 311 45.15 6.66 -6.27
C ASP A 311 43.65 6.98 -6.16
N ILE A 312 43.27 8.09 -6.81
CA ILE A 312 41.89 8.38 -7.20
C ILE A 312 41.78 8.25 -8.71
N PRO A 313 40.60 7.89 -9.26
CA PRO A 313 40.39 7.89 -10.71
C PRO A 313 40.79 9.24 -11.30
N SER A 314 41.48 9.23 -12.45
CA SER A 314 42.08 10.42 -13.06
C SER A 314 41.08 11.56 -13.29
N THR A 315 39.82 11.20 -13.54
CA THR A 315 38.68 12.11 -13.69
C THR A 315 38.42 12.97 -12.44
N PHE A 316 38.57 12.41 -11.23
CA PHE A 316 38.50 13.19 -9.98
C PHE A 316 39.73 14.07 -9.78
N GLY A 317 40.91 13.59 -10.17
CA GLY A 317 42.14 14.37 -10.13
C GLY A 317 42.05 15.63 -11.00
N GLU A 318 41.51 15.51 -12.21
CA GLU A 318 41.25 16.63 -13.13
C GLU A 318 40.22 17.62 -12.56
N PHE A 319 39.12 17.12 -11.96
CA PHE A 319 38.11 17.96 -11.31
C PHE A 319 38.71 18.77 -10.14
N LEU A 320 39.44 18.12 -9.23
CA LEU A 320 40.05 18.78 -8.07
C LEU A 320 41.12 19.80 -8.50
N SER A 321 41.86 19.52 -9.57
CA SER A 321 42.89 20.42 -10.12
C SER A 321 42.30 21.64 -10.83
N SER A 322 41.14 21.49 -11.49
CA SER A 322 40.47 22.58 -12.23
C SER A 322 39.63 23.51 -11.35
N HIS A 323 39.23 23.06 -10.15
CA HIS A 323 38.37 23.82 -9.22
C HIS A 323 39.11 24.26 -7.93
N GLY A 324 40.45 24.16 -7.91
CA GLY A 324 41.27 24.52 -6.76
C GLY A 324 41.61 26.01 -6.68
N GLU A 325 40.85 26.76 -5.86
CA GLU A 325 41.35 27.81 -4.93
C GLU A 325 40.26 28.54 -4.11
N SER A 326 38.95 28.36 -4.37
CA SER A 326 37.91 29.25 -3.77
C SER A 326 36.88 28.60 -2.84
N LEU A 327 37.25 27.68 -1.95
CA LEU A 327 36.37 27.30 -0.84
C LEU A 327 37.12 27.47 0.47
N SER A 328 37.00 28.67 1.04
CA SER A 328 37.40 28.95 2.41
C SER A 328 36.63 28.03 3.34
N LEU A 329 37.36 27.14 4.01
CA LEU A 329 36.87 26.37 5.15
C LEU A 329 36.35 27.36 6.22
N SER A 330 35.04 27.56 6.30
CA SER A 330 34.44 27.98 7.57
C SER A 330 34.48 26.75 8.47
N GLY A 331 35.51 26.70 9.33
CA GLY A 331 35.66 25.64 10.30
C GLY A 331 34.46 25.59 11.24
N ASP A 332 33.97 24.39 11.52
CA ASP A 332 34.05 23.84 12.87
C ASP A 332 33.82 22.32 12.86
N SER A 333 34.71 21.63 13.58
CA SER A 333 34.60 20.28 14.16
C SER A 333 34.21 19.06 13.29
N LEU A 334 35.23 18.38 12.77
CA LEU A 334 35.29 16.90 12.85
C LEU A 334 36.46 16.55 13.77
N SER A 335 36.19 16.55 15.07
CA SER A 335 37.11 15.99 16.06
C SER A 335 37.03 14.47 16.01
N LYS A 336 38.14 13.83 15.63
CA LYS A 336 38.34 12.38 15.74
C LYS A 336 38.15 11.93 17.20
N PRO A 337 37.43 10.83 17.51
CA PRO A 337 37.66 10.10 18.73
C PRO A 337 38.99 9.34 18.57
N GLY A 338 39.91 9.55 19.50
CA GLY A 338 41.23 8.93 19.51
C GLY A 338 41.24 7.51 20.06
N GLU A 339 42.24 6.77 19.57
CA GLU A 339 42.91 5.53 20.07
C GLU A 339 42.07 4.34 20.55
#